data_AF-A0A963SWG3-F1
#
_entry.id   AF-A0A963SWG3-F1
#
_cell.length_a   1.000
_cell.length_b   1.000
_cell.length_c   1.000
_cell.angle_alpha   90.00
_cell.angle_beta   90.00
_cell.angle_gamma   90.00
#
_symmetry.space_group_name_H-M   'P 1'
#
loop_
_entity.id
_entity.type
_entity.pdbx_description
1 polymer ?
#
loop_
_entity_poly.entity_id
_entity_poly.type
_entity_poly.pdbx_seq_one_letter_code
_entity_poly.pdbx_strand_id
1 'polypeptide(L)'
;MKLRKATREDGRDIFIWRNDIITRQMSIDTQEINFENHVNWLEKALNNKELRLFILEKEINKVGVVRFDRENQDLIVSINLNPAFRGQGLALKTLTLAIDEIRKEWKFDTIIAKIKPDNKASITLFEKCGFVQKECINNMLIYTKK
;
A
#
# COMPACT_ATOMS: atom_id res chain seq x y z
N MET A 1 -14.97 -10.84 -1.10
CA MET A 1 -13.60 -10.27 -1.08
C MET A 1 -12.88 -10.86 0.10
N LYS A 2 -11.63 -11.26 -0.09
CA LYS A 2 -10.81 -11.91 0.94
C LYS A 2 -9.48 -11.17 1.04
N LEU A 3 -9.05 -10.85 2.25
CA LEU A 3 -7.70 -10.36 2.51
C LEU A 3 -6.82 -11.54 2.92
N ARG A 4 -5.60 -11.61 2.40
CA ARG A 4 -4.60 -12.59 2.84
C ARG A 4 -3.20 -11.97 2.81
N LYS A 5 -2.25 -12.60 3.51
CA LYS A 5 -0.83 -12.26 3.38
C LYS A 5 -0.36 -12.55 1.95
N ALA A 6 0.51 -11.68 1.44
CA ALA A 6 1.16 -11.90 0.16
C ALA A 6 2.11 -13.10 0.25
N THR A 7 2.29 -13.79 -0.87
CA THR A 7 3.27 -14.87 -1.04
C THR A 7 4.18 -14.56 -2.22
N ARG A 8 5.18 -15.42 -2.46
CA ARG A 8 6.07 -15.29 -3.63
C ARG A 8 5.30 -15.32 -4.96
N GLU A 9 4.17 -16.03 -5.01
CA GLU A 9 3.32 -16.14 -6.20
C GLU A 9 2.62 -14.83 -6.58
N ASP A 10 2.54 -13.86 -5.66
CA ASP A 10 2.02 -12.53 -5.95
C ASP A 10 3.06 -11.61 -6.59
N GLY A 11 4.32 -12.03 -6.65
CA GLY A 11 5.44 -11.19 -7.05
C GLY A 11 5.29 -10.62 -8.45
N ARG A 12 4.86 -11.42 -9.42
CA ARG A 12 4.67 -10.97 -10.80
C ARG A 12 3.56 -9.91 -10.90
N ASP A 13 2.46 -10.09 -10.19
CA ASP A 13 1.35 -9.15 -10.20
C ASP A 13 1.75 -7.82 -9.56
N ILE A 14 2.38 -7.87 -8.38
CA ILE A 14 2.88 -6.67 -7.68
C ILE A 14 3.88 -5.92 -8.56
N PHE A 15 4.77 -6.63 -9.26
CA PHE A 15 5.73 -6.03 -10.19
C PHE A 15 5.03 -5.23 -11.30
N ILE A 16 4.09 -5.87 -11.98
CA ILE A 16 3.33 -5.27 -13.10
C ILE A 16 2.58 -4.03 -12.60
N TRP A 17 1.88 -4.12 -11.47
CA TRP A 17 1.12 -2.99 -10.94
C TRP A 17 2.02 -1.85 -10.47
N ARG A 18 3.18 -2.17 -9.88
CA ARG A 18 4.15 -1.17 -9.41
C ARG A 18 4.81 -0.41 -10.56
N ASN A 19 4.99 -1.06 -11.71
CA ASN A 19 5.57 -0.47 -12.92
C ASN A 19 4.55 0.16 -13.88
N ASP A 20 3.25 0.02 -13.63
CA ASP A 20 2.24 0.78 -14.36
C ASP A 20 2.54 2.29 -14.33
N ILE A 21 2.41 2.95 -15.49
CA ILE A 21 2.86 4.35 -15.69
C ILE A 21 2.19 5.29 -14.69
N ILE A 22 0.88 5.13 -14.48
CA ILE A 22 0.10 5.95 -13.55
C ILE A 22 0.52 5.65 -12.11
N THR A 23 0.71 4.37 -11.74
CA THR A 23 1.27 4.00 -10.43
C THR A 23 2.59 4.72 -10.18
N ARG A 24 3.53 4.66 -11.12
CA ARG A 24 4.87 5.24 -10.96
C ARG A 24 4.81 6.75 -10.77
N GLN A 25 4.04 7.46 -11.59
CA GLN A 25 3.86 8.91 -11.46
C GLN A 25 3.35 9.32 -10.07
N MET A 26 2.46 8.52 -9.49
CA MET A 26 1.85 8.76 -8.19
C MET A 26 2.62 8.18 -6.99
N SER A 27 3.67 7.39 -7.25
CA SER A 27 4.53 6.78 -6.25
C SER A 27 5.63 7.73 -5.79
N ILE A 28 6.12 7.54 -4.55
CA ILE A 28 7.26 8.29 -4.00
C ILE A 28 8.48 8.14 -4.90
N ASP A 29 8.81 6.88 -5.22
CA ASP A 29 9.80 6.55 -6.24
C ASP A 29 9.11 6.37 -7.59
N THR A 30 9.50 7.18 -8.57
CA THR A 30 8.90 7.18 -9.91
C THR A 30 9.65 6.29 -10.90
N GLN A 31 10.80 5.74 -10.51
CA GLN A 31 11.63 4.95 -11.39
C GLN A 31 10.98 3.61 -11.75
N GLU A 32 11.30 3.14 -12.95
CA GLU A 32 10.98 1.78 -13.35
C GLU A 32 11.84 0.80 -12.54
N ILE A 33 11.20 -0.20 -11.97
CA ILE A 33 11.88 -1.25 -11.23
C ILE A 33 12.21 -2.36 -12.22
N ASN A 34 13.47 -2.80 -12.27
CA ASN A 34 13.81 -4.01 -13.02
C ASN A 34 13.34 -5.27 -12.27
N PHE A 35 13.07 -6.35 -13.00
CA PHE A 35 12.46 -7.54 -12.40
C PHE A 35 13.33 -8.21 -11.34
N GLU A 36 14.64 -8.22 -11.52
CA GLU A 36 15.58 -8.81 -10.55
C GLU A 36 15.59 -8.08 -9.21
N ASN A 37 15.66 -6.74 -9.24
CA ASN A 37 15.56 -5.89 -8.06
C ASN A 37 14.22 -6.09 -7.34
N HIS A 38 13.13 -6.26 -8.10
CA HIS A 38 11.82 -6.54 -7.53
C HIS A 38 11.76 -7.89 -6.83
N VAL A 39 12.30 -8.95 -7.44
CA VAL A 39 12.36 -10.28 -6.83
C VAL A 39 13.17 -10.22 -5.53
N ASN A 40 14.35 -9.60 -5.56
CA ASN A 40 15.20 -9.43 -4.39
C ASN A 40 14.51 -8.61 -3.28
N TRP A 41 13.79 -7.56 -3.65
CA TRP A 41 13.00 -6.76 -2.71
C TRP A 41 11.87 -7.58 -2.08
N LEU A 42 11.12 -8.33 -2.90
CA LEU A 42 9.99 -9.13 -2.43
C LEU A 42 10.45 -10.24 -1.48
N GLU A 43 11.54 -10.92 -1.78
CA GLU A 43 12.09 -11.94 -0.89
C GLU A 43 12.49 -11.36 0.47
N LYS A 44 13.12 -10.18 0.48
CA LYS A 44 13.44 -9.47 1.73
C LYS A 44 12.17 -9.05 2.46
N ALA A 45 11.18 -8.51 1.74
CA ALA A 45 9.91 -8.06 2.30
C ALA A 45 9.13 -9.22 2.96
N LEU A 46 9.07 -10.38 2.32
CA LEU A 46 8.35 -11.55 2.85
C LEU A 46 9.02 -12.17 4.09
N ASN A 47 10.33 -12.01 4.24
CA ASN A 47 11.10 -12.51 5.39
C ASN A 47 11.29 -11.48 6.50
N ASN A 48 10.90 -10.22 6.28
CA ASN A 48 11.07 -9.15 7.25
C ASN A 48 9.91 -9.15 8.27
N LYS A 49 10.22 -9.27 9.56
CA LYS A 49 9.23 -9.24 10.65
C LYS A 49 8.61 -7.86 10.87
N GLU A 50 9.28 -6.82 10.40
CA GLU A 50 8.89 -5.41 10.51
C GLU A 50 8.16 -4.91 9.25
N LEU A 51 7.88 -5.80 8.28
CA LEU A 51 7.16 -5.48 7.06
C LEU A 51 6.03 -6.48 6.83
N ARG A 52 4.84 -6.00 6.47
CA ARG A 52 3.72 -6.86 6.11
C ARG A 52 3.11 -6.44 4.79
N LEU A 53 2.93 -7.43 3.90
CA LEU A 53 2.22 -7.29 2.63
C LEU A 53 0.90 -8.08 2.68
N PHE A 54 -0.19 -7.43 2.30
CA PHE A 54 -1.49 -8.05 2.12
C PHE A 54 -1.96 -7.93 0.67
N ILE A 55 -2.62 -8.97 0.18
CA ILE A 55 -3.35 -8.96 -1.10
C ILE A 55 -4.84 -8.99 -0.80
N LEU A 56 -5.59 -8.10 -1.44
CA LEU A 56 -7.04 -8.23 -1.50
C LEU A 56 -7.43 -9.00 -2.76
N GLU A 57 -8.28 -10.01 -2.58
CA GLU A 57 -8.84 -10.81 -3.65
C GLU A 57 -10.35 -10.57 -3.77
N LYS A 58 -10.84 -10.50 -5.01
CA LYS A 58 -12.26 -10.53 -5.36
C LYS A 58 -12.46 -11.75 -6.25
N GLU A 59 -13.08 -12.77 -5.67
CA GLU A 59 -13.21 -14.11 -6.30
C GLU A 59 -11.81 -14.66 -6.62
N ILE A 60 -11.53 -14.97 -7.88
CA ILE A 60 -10.23 -15.47 -8.34
C ILE A 60 -9.23 -14.36 -8.68
N ASN A 61 -9.65 -13.08 -8.64
CA ASN A 61 -8.84 -11.97 -9.09
C ASN A 61 -8.16 -11.21 -7.94
N LYS A 62 -6.89 -10.87 -8.10
CA LYS A 62 -6.14 -10.01 -7.17
C LYS A 62 -6.40 -8.54 -7.50
N VAL A 63 -6.92 -7.82 -6.50
CA VAL A 63 -7.41 -6.43 -6.63
C VAL A 63 -6.31 -5.42 -6.35
N GLY A 64 -5.42 -5.72 -5.41
CA GLY A 64 -4.33 -4.84 -5.06
C GLY A 64 -3.54 -5.33 -3.86
N VAL A 65 -2.48 -4.60 -3.57
CA VAL A 65 -1.56 -4.86 -2.47
C VAL A 65 -1.55 -3.70 -1.48
N VAL A 66 -1.51 -4.01 -0.19
CA VAL A 66 -1.25 -3.05 0.89
C VAL A 66 0.03 -3.47 1.60
N ARG A 67 0.92 -2.53 1.82
CA ARG A 67 2.17 -2.72 2.56
C ARG A 67 2.14 -1.88 3.83
N PHE A 68 2.54 -2.48 4.93
CA PHE A 68 2.89 -1.79 6.16
C PHE A 68 4.36 -2.01 6.46
N ASP A 69 5.10 -0.93 6.65
CA ASP A 69 6.48 -0.93 7.12
C ASP A 69 6.48 -0.36 8.55
N ARG A 70 7.10 -1.05 9.52
CA ARG A 70 7.24 -0.53 10.88
C ARG A 70 8.38 0.48 10.95
N GLU A 71 8.09 1.66 11.48
CA GLU A 71 9.05 2.72 11.77
C GLU A 71 8.85 3.14 13.23
N ASN A 72 9.73 2.67 14.13
CA ASN A 72 9.60 2.84 15.58
C ASN A 72 8.26 2.26 16.12
N GLN A 73 7.44 3.11 16.76
CA GLN A 73 6.10 2.75 17.25
C GLN A 73 5.00 2.98 16.21
N ASP A 74 5.33 3.45 15.01
CA ASP A 74 4.37 3.78 13.96
C ASP A 74 4.48 2.80 12.78
N LEU A 75 3.47 2.82 11.92
CA LEU A 75 3.46 2.09 10.65
C LEU A 75 3.36 3.04 9.47
N ILE A 76 4.24 2.89 8.48
CA ILE A 76 4.07 3.52 7.16
C ILE A 76 3.21 2.61 6.29
N VAL A 77 2.11 3.14 5.77
CA VAL A 77 1.23 2.40 4.85
C VAL A 77 1.41 2.83 3.41
N SER A 78 1.45 1.84 2.52
CA SER A 78 1.38 2.02 1.07
C SER A 78 0.29 1.13 0.49
N ILE A 79 -0.42 1.61 -0.53
CA ILE A 79 -1.43 0.86 -1.26
C ILE A 79 -1.21 1.00 -2.76
N ASN A 80 -1.30 -0.11 -3.48
CA ASN A 80 -1.28 -0.12 -4.93
C ASN A 80 -2.37 -1.05 -5.46
N LEU A 81 -3.30 -0.49 -6.24
CA LEU A 81 -4.33 -1.29 -6.90
C LEU A 81 -3.86 -1.78 -8.26
N ASN A 82 -4.28 -3.01 -8.59
CA ASN A 82 -4.27 -3.52 -9.93
C ASN A 82 -4.96 -2.51 -10.88
N PRO A 83 -4.28 -2.06 -11.96
CA PRO A 83 -4.86 -1.10 -12.91
C PRO A 83 -6.25 -1.46 -13.41
N ALA A 84 -6.54 -2.75 -13.62
CA ALA A 84 -7.83 -3.23 -14.10
C ALA A 84 -9.00 -3.02 -13.12
N PHE A 85 -8.71 -2.76 -11.84
CA PHE A 85 -9.70 -2.61 -10.76
C PHE A 85 -9.84 -1.18 -10.24
N ARG A 86 -9.17 -0.20 -10.87
CA ARG A 86 -9.27 1.22 -10.52
C ARG A 86 -10.65 1.78 -10.88
N GLY A 87 -11.06 2.85 -10.21
CA GLY A 87 -12.35 3.52 -10.45
C GLY A 87 -13.59 2.78 -9.93
N GLN A 88 -13.44 1.56 -9.36
CA GLN A 88 -14.56 0.73 -8.90
C GLN A 88 -14.84 0.83 -7.39
N GLY A 89 -14.27 1.84 -6.70
CA GLY A 89 -14.43 2.00 -5.25
C GLY A 89 -13.74 0.94 -4.38
N LEU A 90 -12.95 0.03 -4.98
CA LEU A 90 -12.34 -1.10 -4.28
C LEU A 90 -11.21 -0.69 -3.33
N ALA A 91 -10.52 0.42 -3.59
CA ALA A 91 -9.39 0.89 -2.78
C ALA A 91 -9.75 1.08 -1.30
N LEU A 92 -10.93 1.66 -1.03
CA LEU A 92 -11.39 1.93 0.34
C LEU A 92 -11.54 0.63 1.12
N LYS A 93 -12.15 -0.38 0.50
CA LYS A 93 -12.34 -1.69 1.13
C LYS A 93 -11.02 -2.43 1.29
N THR A 94 -10.12 -2.35 0.31
CA THR A 94 -8.75 -2.89 0.39
C THR A 94 -7.99 -2.32 1.59
N LEU A 95 -7.94 -0.99 1.71
CA LEU A 95 -7.20 -0.32 2.77
C LEU A 95 -7.82 -0.57 4.15
N THR A 96 -9.15 -0.50 4.26
CA THR A 96 -9.86 -0.70 5.54
C THR A 96 -9.62 -2.11 6.08
N LEU A 97 -9.80 -3.15 5.26
CA LEU A 97 -9.56 -4.53 5.68
C LEU A 97 -8.10 -4.76 6.09
N ALA A 98 -7.15 -4.16 5.37
CA ALA A 98 -5.73 -4.30 5.68
C ALA A 98 -5.35 -3.61 7.00
N ILE A 99 -5.95 -2.45 7.31
CA ILE A 99 -5.78 -1.76 8.58
C ILE A 99 -6.37 -2.57 9.74
N ASP A 100 -7.58 -3.13 9.55
CA ASP A 100 -8.21 -3.96 10.58
C ASP A 100 -7.38 -5.22 10.87
N GLU A 101 -6.77 -5.80 9.84
CA GLU A 101 -5.92 -6.98 10.00
C GLU A 101 -4.60 -6.67 10.71
N ILE A 102 -3.89 -5.59 10.31
CA ILE A 102 -2.61 -5.26 10.93
C ILE A 102 -2.77 -4.87 12.41
N ARG A 103 -3.91 -4.29 12.80
CA ARG A 103 -4.26 -3.98 14.21
C ARG A 103 -4.40 -5.20 15.10
N LYS A 104 -4.78 -6.36 14.52
CA LYS A 104 -4.84 -7.62 15.26
C LYS A 104 -3.45 -8.22 15.47
N GLU A 105 -2.56 -8.02 14.50
CA GLU A 105 -1.22 -8.61 14.52
C GLU A 105 -0.22 -7.78 15.33
N TRP A 106 -0.27 -6.46 15.20
CA TRP A 106 0.79 -5.55 15.64
C TRP A 106 0.28 -4.48 16.60
N LYS A 107 1.10 -4.17 17.62
CA LYS A 107 0.91 -2.99 18.48
C LYS A 107 1.70 -1.81 17.90
N PHE A 108 1.03 -0.67 17.72
CA PHE A 108 1.59 0.56 17.17
C PHE A 108 0.72 1.74 17.61
N ASP A 109 1.26 2.95 17.55
CA ASP A 109 0.58 4.18 17.98
C ASP A 109 -0.19 4.83 16.84
N THR A 110 0.46 4.94 15.66
CA THR A 110 -0.11 5.63 14.49
C THR A 110 0.21 4.91 13.18
N ILE A 111 -0.71 4.97 12.22
CA ILE A 111 -0.48 4.63 10.81
C ILE A 111 -0.28 5.94 10.04
N ILE A 112 0.78 6.02 9.26
CA ILE A 112 1.22 7.19 8.50
C ILE A 112 1.19 6.87 7.01
N ALA A 113 0.59 7.75 6.21
CA ALA A 113 0.65 7.71 4.76
C ALA A 113 1.35 8.97 4.23
N LYS A 114 2.30 8.78 3.32
CA LYS A 114 3.04 9.85 2.63
C LYS A 114 2.49 9.96 1.21
N ILE A 115 1.83 11.07 0.88
CA ILE A 115 1.06 11.22 -0.37
C ILE A 115 1.50 12.48 -1.11
N LYS A 116 1.73 12.39 -2.42
CA LYS A 116 2.02 13.57 -3.24
C LYS A 116 0.77 14.50 -3.32
N PRO A 117 0.94 15.84 -3.31
CA PRO A 117 -0.19 16.77 -3.37
C PRO A 117 -1.09 16.67 -4.62
N ASP A 118 -0.54 16.16 -5.73
CA ASP A 118 -1.23 15.93 -7.00
C ASP A 118 -1.98 14.60 -7.06
N ASN A 119 -1.69 13.66 -6.15
CA ASN A 119 -2.35 12.36 -6.08
C ASN A 119 -3.73 12.45 -5.40
N LYS A 120 -4.68 13.08 -6.10
CA LYS A 120 -6.06 13.29 -5.62
C LYS A 120 -6.77 11.98 -5.27
N ALA A 121 -6.49 10.90 -6.01
CA ALA A 121 -7.07 9.59 -5.75
C ALA A 121 -6.67 9.05 -4.38
N SER A 122 -5.37 9.10 -4.03
CA SER A 122 -4.90 8.68 -2.71
C SER A 122 -5.37 9.63 -1.61
N ILE A 123 -5.34 10.96 -1.82
CA ILE A 123 -5.85 11.93 -0.84
C ILE A 123 -7.30 11.58 -0.45
N THR A 124 -8.21 11.49 -1.42
CA THR A 124 -9.61 11.15 -1.17
C THR A 124 -9.77 9.76 -0.53
N LEU A 125 -8.95 8.78 -0.93
CA LEU A 125 -8.98 7.45 -0.33
C LEU A 125 -8.63 7.48 1.16
N PHE A 126 -7.51 8.12 1.51
CA PHE A 126 -7.01 8.14 2.88
C PHE A 126 -7.94 8.96 3.79
N GLU A 127 -8.47 10.09 3.31
CA GLU A 127 -9.51 10.86 4.01
C GLU A 127 -10.77 10.03 4.28
N LYS A 128 -11.28 9.31 3.26
CA LYS A 128 -12.45 8.42 3.42
C LYS A 128 -12.17 7.25 4.37
N CYS A 129 -10.92 6.83 4.50
CA CYS A 129 -10.51 5.81 5.47
C CYS A 129 -10.27 6.39 6.88
N GLY A 130 -10.52 7.68 7.08
CA GLY A 130 -10.42 8.36 8.38
C GLY A 130 -9.01 8.81 8.75
N PHE A 131 -8.10 8.91 7.78
CA PHE A 131 -6.83 9.58 7.99
C PHE A 131 -7.02 11.10 7.98
N VAL A 132 -6.22 11.80 8.76
CA VAL A 132 -6.22 13.26 8.83
C VAL A 132 -4.86 13.78 8.39
N GLN A 133 -4.85 14.77 7.50
CA GLN A 133 -3.61 15.47 7.13
C GLN A 133 -3.07 16.23 8.34
N LYS A 134 -1.80 16.02 8.68
CA LYS A 134 -1.13 16.72 9.79
C LYS A 134 -0.13 17.75 9.29
N GLU A 135 0.67 17.37 8.30
CA GLU A 135 1.83 18.15 7.88
C GLU A 135 2.04 18.04 6.38
N CYS A 136 2.88 18.94 5.85
CA CYS A 136 3.45 18.83 4.52
C CYS A 136 4.97 18.98 4.66
N ILE A 137 5.73 17.93 4.32
CA ILE A 137 7.18 17.90 4.45
C ILE A 137 7.77 17.51 3.09
N ASN A 138 8.76 18.27 2.58
CA ASN A 138 9.43 17.97 1.31
C ASN A 138 8.45 17.71 0.15
N ASN A 139 7.40 18.53 0.05
CA ASN A 139 6.34 18.40 -0.95
C ASN A 139 5.57 17.07 -0.87
N MET A 140 5.49 16.45 0.31
CA MET A 140 4.66 15.29 0.61
C MET A 140 3.68 15.64 1.71
N LEU A 141 2.40 15.32 1.48
CA LEU A 141 1.37 15.40 2.49
C LEU A 141 1.48 14.20 3.43
N ILE A 142 1.51 14.48 4.73
CA ILE A 142 1.58 13.47 5.78
C ILE A 142 0.20 13.29 6.39
N TYR A 143 -0.39 12.12 6.17
CA TYR A 143 -1.69 11.72 6.69
C TYR A 143 -1.50 10.71 7.81
N THR A 144 -2.25 10.87 8.90
CA THR A 144 -2.15 9.96 10.05
C THR A 144 -3.50 9.42 10.50
N LYS A 145 -3.49 8.19 11.02
CA LYS A 145 -4.63 7.54 11.65
C LYS A 145 -4.15 6.79 12.89
N LYS A 146 -4.78 7.06 14.03
CA LYS A 146 -4.60 6.29 15.28
C LYS A 146 -5.49 5.05 15.23
#